data_AF-A0ABD5EBN8-F1
#
_entry.id   AF-A0ABD5EBN8-F1
#
_cell.length_a   1.000
_cell.length_b   1.000
_cell.length_c   1.000
_cell.angle_alpha   90.00
_cell.angle_beta   90.00
_cell.angle_gamma   90.00
#
_symmetry.space_group_name_H-M   'P 1'
#
loop_
_entity.id
_entity.type
_entity.pdbx_description
1 polymer ?
#
loop_
_entity_poly.entity_id
_entity_poly.type
_entity_poly.pdbx_seq_one_letter_code
_entity_poly.pdbx_strand_id
1 'polypeptide(L)'
;MSDLTVRRCTDDTELFRQYPGRETPQPAHIELGLADGVLLAQYSSEVGIAAVPESVYSGHDVRWPVPILTADAANDLLEKIAAPARRMLADWSEHWNDRIFVARLGEDGVAARAEISAIIDAATVGAPQVQVWEASEATTGTEREEFGITGATSDERLAEIEGKIRADLAECEPAGAVVVCPGLGEYLTALRDDAAEEEVDDEEDEEDVTA
;
A
#
# COMPACT_ATOMS: atom_id res chain seq x y z
N MET A 1 -0.57 30.46 13.25
CA MET A 1 -0.71 29.70 12.01
C MET A 1 0.46 28.75 11.94
N SER A 2 0.19 27.47 11.72
CA SER A 2 1.23 26.44 11.62
C SER A 2 1.89 26.51 10.25
N ASP A 3 3.22 26.44 10.20
CA ASP A 3 3.93 26.35 8.94
C ASP A 3 3.74 24.95 8.33
N LEU A 4 3.69 24.89 6.99
CA LEU A 4 3.55 23.61 6.29
C LEU A 4 4.84 22.78 6.41
N THR A 5 4.71 21.58 6.95
CA THR A 5 5.76 20.55 6.98
C THR A 5 5.35 19.38 6.08
N VAL A 6 6.14 19.11 5.04
CA VAL A 6 5.92 17.94 4.17
C VAL A 6 6.68 16.75 4.74
N ARG A 7 5.96 15.67 5.08
CA ARG A 7 6.56 14.39 5.46
C ARG A 7 6.61 13.49 4.22
N ARG A 8 7.83 13.31 3.70
CA ARG A 8 8.08 12.50 2.52
C ARG A 8 8.02 11.01 2.82
N CYS A 9 7.55 10.24 1.85
CA CYS A 9 7.70 8.79 1.82
C CYS A 9 9.16 8.42 1.59
N THR A 10 9.57 7.31 2.19
CA THR A 10 10.95 6.80 2.21
C THR A 10 11.08 5.40 1.61
N ASP A 11 9.97 4.68 1.46
CA ASP A 11 9.90 3.35 0.86
C ASP A 11 8.82 3.31 -0.24
N ASP A 12 9.11 2.66 -1.36
CA ASP A 12 8.18 2.60 -2.49
C ASP A 12 6.87 1.87 -2.17
N THR A 13 6.85 1.06 -1.12
CA THR A 13 5.68 0.35 -0.64
C THR A 13 5.07 0.97 0.61
N GLU A 14 5.47 2.18 1.02
CA GLU A 14 5.03 2.81 2.28
C GLU A 14 3.51 3.05 2.35
N LEU A 15 2.86 3.27 1.20
CA LEU A 15 1.40 3.41 1.11
C LEU A 15 0.67 2.06 1.03
N PHE A 16 1.41 0.96 0.85
CA PHE A 16 0.84 -0.37 0.76
C PHE A 16 0.70 -0.99 2.16
N ARG A 17 -0.52 -1.39 2.49
CA ARG A 17 -0.77 -2.22 3.67
C ARG A 17 -1.91 -3.19 3.41
N GLN A 18 -1.67 -4.48 3.59
CA GLN A 18 -2.73 -5.48 3.64
C GLN A 18 -2.66 -6.22 4.97
N TYR A 19 -3.77 -6.26 5.70
CA TYR A 19 -3.84 -6.98 6.96
C TYR A 19 -4.15 -8.46 6.71
N PRO A 20 -3.60 -9.38 7.53
CA PRO A 20 -3.92 -10.81 7.43
C PRO A 20 -5.43 -11.06 7.44
N GLY A 21 -5.90 -11.94 6.54
CA GLY A 21 -7.32 -12.27 6.40
C GLY A 21 -8.17 -11.22 5.67
N ARG A 22 -7.55 -10.20 5.06
CA ARG A 22 -8.22 -9.27 4.14
C ARG A 22 -7.86 -9.61 2.70
N GLU A 23 -8.86 -9.68 1.83
CA GLU A 23 -8.70 -9.89 0.40
C GLU A 23 -8.10 -8.67 -0.30
N THR A 24 -8.37 -7.45 0.21
CA THR A 24 -7.92 -6.20 -0.42
C THR A 24 -7.00 -5.38 0.50
N PRO A 25 -6.04 -4.63 -0.08
CA PRO A 25 -5.21 -3.70 0.67
C PRO A 25 -6.03 -2.56 1.29
N GLN A 26 -5.46 -1.92 2.32
CA GLN A 26 -6.00 -0.72 2.92
C GLN A 26 -5.97 0.43 1.90
N PRO A 27 -7.00 1.30 1.87
CA PRO A 27 -7.00 2.49 1.04
C PRO A 27 -5.82 3.42 1.40
N ALA A 28 -5.26 4.07 0.39
CA ALA A 28 -4.25 5.12 0.56
C ALA A 28 -4.87 6.52 0.44
N HIS A 29 -4.26 7.49 1.13
CA HIS A 29 -4.71 8.88 1.12
C HIS A 29 -3.56 9.86 1.34
N ILE A 30 -3.75 11.08 0.85
CA ILE A 30 -2.99 12.25 1.29
C ILE A 30 -3.76 12.90 2.44
N GLU A 31 -3.04 13.38 3.44
CA GLU A 31 -3.60 14.02 4.63
C GLU A 31 -2.90 15.35 4.88
N LEU A 32 -3.69 16.39 5.17
CA LEU A 32 -3.24 17.65 5.72
C LEU A 32 -3.85 17.85 7.12
N GLY A 33 -3.01 17.89 8.14
CA GLY A 33 -3.39 18.34 9.48
C GLY A 33 -3.42 19.87 9.54
N LEU A 34 -4.60 20.45 9.73
CA LEU A 34 -4.77 21.90 9.81
C LEU A 34 -4.17 22.49 11.09
N ALA A 35 -4.19 21.71 12.18
CA ALA A 35 -3.68 22.12 13.48
C ALA A 35 -2.15 22.09 13.54
N ASP A 36 -1.50 21.04 13.03
CA ASP A 36 -0.06 20.84 13.10
C ASP A 36 0.70 21.26 11.83
N GLY A 37 -0.01 21.47 10.72
CA GLY A 37 0.57 21.84 9.43
C GLY A 37 1.28 20.70 8.71
N VAL A 38 1.06 19.44 9.10
CA VAL A 38 1.73 18.30 8.48
C VAL A 38 0.96 17.85 7.24
N LEU A 39 1.67 17.79 6.11
CA LEU A 39 1.18 17.24 4.84
C LEU A 39 1.95 15.95 4.53
N LEU A 40 1.23 14.86 4.32
CA LEU A 40 1.82 13.53 4.15
C LEU A 40 0.94 12.62 3.29
N ALA A 41 1.52 11.52 2.81
CA ALA A 41 0.77 10.40 2.22
C ALA A 41 0.90 9.17 3.14
N GLN A 42 -0.18 8.41 3.30
CA GLN A 42 -0.19 7.19 4.12
C GLN A 42 -1.35 6.28 3.74
N TYR A 43 -1.36 5.05 4.28
CA TYR A 43 -2.53 4.17 4.23
C TYR A 43 -3.50 4.46 5.39
N SER A 44 -4.76 4.08 5.23
CA SER A 44 -5.74 4.11 6.32
C SER A 44 -5.50 2.96 7.29
N SER A 45 -5.14 3.27 8.53
CA SER A 45 -4.96 2.27 9.58
C SER A 45 -6.28 1.71 10.14
N GLU A 46 -7.39 2.41 9.89
CA GLU A 46 -8.72 2.04 10.40
C GLU A 46 -9.27 0.79 9.72
N VAL A 47 -9.69 -0.19 10.53
CA VAL A 47 -10.27 -1.44 10.04
C VAL A 47 -11.80 -1.33 10.02
N GLY A 48 -12.37 -1.08 8.85
CA GLY A 48 -13.82 -1.05 8.62
C GLY A 48 -14.30 0.16 7.82
N ILE A 49 -15.34 -0.02 7.00
CA ILE A 49 -15.80 0.94 5.98
C ILE A 49 -16.31 2.28 6.58
N ALA A 50 -16.65 2.30 7.87
CA ALA A 50 -17.26 3.46 8.55
C ALA A 50 -16.41 4.07 9.68
N ALA A 51 -15.20 3.56 9.89
CA ALA A 51 -14.30 4.11 10.92
C ALA A 51 -13.58 5.33 10.36
N VAL A 52 -13.89 6.51 10.91
CA VAL A 52 -13.26 7.79 10.56
C VAL A 52 -12.63 8.35 11.82
N PRO A 53 -11.32 8.65 11.83
CA PRO A 53 -10.69 9.27 12.99
C PRO A 53 -11.38 10.57 13.38
N GLU A 54 -11.43 10.86 14.69
CA GLU A 54 -12.13 12.04 15.20
C GLU A 54 -11.60 13.35 14.60
N SER A 55 -10.30 13.45 14.36
CA SER A 55 -9.67 14.62 13.73
C SER A 55 -10.18 14.84 12.29
N VAL A 56 -10.41 13.77 11.54
CA VAL A 56 -11.01 13.83 10.20
C VAL A 56 -12.50 14.16 10.29
N TYR A 57 -13.22 13.55 11.23
CA TYR A 57 -14.65 13.81 11.45
C TYR A 57 -14.91 15.27 11.86
N SER A 58 -14.06 15.83 12.71
CA SER A 58 -14.11 17.23 13.15
C SER A 58 -13.49 18.20 12.14
N GLY A 59 -12.90 17.70 11.05
CA GLY A 59 -12.34 18.50 9.96
C GLY A 59 -10.94 19.07 10.22
N HIS A 60 -10.32 18.75 11.36
CA HIS A 60 -8.94 19.15 11.66
C HIS A 60 -7.93 18.48 10.73
N ASP A 61 -8.24 17.26 10.29
CA ASP A 61 -7.47 16.58 9.25
C ASP A 61 -8.30 16.48 7.97
N VAL A 62 -7.72 16.90 6.86
CA VAL A 62 -8.36 16.82 5.54
C VAL A 62 -7.67 15.72 4.75
N ARG A 63 -8.45 14.73 4.30
CA ARG A 63 -7.96 13.60 3.51
C ARG A 63 -8.43 13.66 2.06
N TRP A 64 -7.56 13.28 1.14
CA TRP A 64 -7.88 13.02 -0.26
C TRP A 64 -7.47 11.59 -0.61
N PRO A 65 -8.38 10.76 -1.14
CA PRO A 65 -8.04 9.41 -1.56
C PRO A 65 -7.06 9.45 -2.73
N VAL A 66 -6.10 8.54 -2.73
CA VAL A 66 -5.16 8.33 -3.84
C VAL A 66 -5.00 6.83 -4.09
N PRO A 67 -4.55 6.42 -5.30
CA PRO A 67 -4.04 5.07 -5.50
C PRO A 67 -2.84 4.80 -4.57
N ILE A 68 -2.42 3.53 -4.48
CA ILE A 68 -1.20 3.15 -3.75
C ILE A 68 0.00 3.60 -4.60
N LEU A 69 0.40 4.86 -4.47
CA LEU A 69 1.52 5.44 -5.21
C LEU A 69 2.85 4.93 -4.67
N THR A 70 3.87 4.87 -5.54
CA THR A 70 5.26 4.69 -5.09
C THR A 70 5.77 5.92 -4.33
N ALA A 71 6.92 5.82 -3.66
CA ALA A 71 7.43 6.91 -2.83
C ALA A 71 7.67 8.17 -3.66
N ASP A 72 8.33 8.02 -4.81
CA ASP A 72 8.62 9.14 -5.71
C ASP A 72 7.34 9.80 -6.24
N ALA A 73 6.36 9.00 -6.69
CA ALA A 73 5.09 9.52 -7.19
C ALA A 73 4.28 10.24 -6.09
N ALA A 74 4.28 9.71 -4.87
CA ALA A 74 3.65 10.35 -3.72
C ALA A 74 4.36 11.66 -3.35
N ASN A 75 5.69 11.66 -3.30
CA ASN A 75 6.49 12.84 -2.97
C ASN A 75 6.31 13.97 -3.99
N ASP A 76 6.32 13.63 -5.29
CA ASP A 76 6.02 14.58 -6.37
C ASP A 76 4.63 15.20 -6.21
N LEU A 77 3.64 14.39 -5.82
CA LEU A 77 2.28 14.86 -5.59
C LEU A 77 2.20 15.80 -4.38
N LEU A 78 2.86 15.46 -3.27
CA LEU A 78 2.95 16.31 -2.07
C LEU A 78 3.58 17.68 -2.41
N GLU A 79 4.59 17.72 -3.26
CA GLU A 79 5.22 18.96 -3.71
C GLU A 79 4.27 19.82 -4.56
N LYS A 80 3.55 19.21 -5.50
CA LYS A 80 2.57 19.90 -6.37
C LYS A 80 1.45 20.57 -5.56
N ILE A 81 0.99 19.93 -4.49
CA ILE A 81 -0.12 20.44 -3.67
C ILE A 81 0.35 21.30 -2.49
N ALA A 82 1.66 21.45 -2.26
CA ALA A 82 2.18 22.21 -1.12
C ALA A 82 1.75 23.69 -1.13
N ALA A 83 1.64 24.31 -2.31
CA ALA A 83 1.20 25.70 -2.41
C ALA A 83 -0.28 25.90 -1.99
N PRO A 84 -1.26 25.17 -2.55
CA PRO A 84 -2.64 25.28 -2.07
C PRO A 84 -2.81 24.75 -0.63
N ALA A 85 -2.03 23.78 -0.17
CA ALA A 85 -2.07 23.35 1.25
C ALA A 85 -1.73 24.50 2.22
N ARG A 86 -0.73 25.34 1.89
CA ARG A 86 -0.41 26.54 2.69
C ARG A 86 -1.56 27.54 2.73
N ARG A 87 -2.33 27.68 1.64
CA ARG A 87 -3.53 28.54 1.61
C ARG A 87 -4.62 28.02 2.55
N MET A 88 -4.84 26.70 2.59
CA MET A 88 -5.74 26.10 3.57
C MET A 88 -5.29 26.38 5.02
N LEU A 89 -3.99 26.26 5.31
CA LEU A 89 -3.45 26.55 6.65
C LEU A 89 -3.56 28.02 7.04
N ALA A 90 -3.57 28.92 6.07
CA ALA A 90 -3.74 30.36 6.29
C ALA A 90 -5.20 30.78 6.47
N ASP A 91 -6.15 29.98 5.97
CA ASP A 91 -7.58 30.32 5.92
C ASP A 91 -8.46 29.23 6.56
N TRP A 92 -8.19 28.94 7.83
CA TRP A 92 -9.04 28.09 8.66
C TRP A 92 -9.17 28.63 10.07
N SER A 93 -10.25 28.23 10.75
CA SER A 93 -10.48 28.53 12.16
C SER A 93 -11.22 27.40 12.87
N GLU A 94 -11.03 27.31 14.18
CA GLU A 94 -11.72 26.36 15.05
C GLU A 94 -13.02 26.96 15.59
N HIS A 95 -14.09 26.17 15.62
CA HIS A 95 -15.40 26.59 16.10
C HIS A 95 -16.04 25.53 17.01
N TRP A 96 -16.63 25.98 18.11
CA TRP A 96 -17.48 25.12 18.95
C TRP A 96 -18.87 24.96 18.31
N ASN A 97 -19.34 23.73 18.11
CA ASN A 97 -20.64 23.41 17.48
C ASN A 97 -21.70 22.87 18.46
N ASP A 98 -21.62 23.26 19.74
CA ASP A 98 -22.44 22.76 20.85
C ASP A 98 -22.17 21.31 21.28
N ARG A 99 -21.19 20.64 20.65
CA ARG A 99 -20.78 19.27 21.01
C ARG A 99 -19.27 19.09 21.04
N ILE A 100 -18.59 19.53 19.99
CA ILE A 100 -17.13 19.41 19.82
C ILE A 100 -16.59 20.67 19.13
N PHE A 101 -15.26 20.84 19.18
CA PHE A 101 -14.57 21.78 18.32
C PHE A 101 -14.42 21.19 16.92
N VAL A 102 -14.72 21.98 15.90
CA VAL A 102 -14.58 21.62 14.49
C VAL A 102 -13.77 22.66 13.75
N ALA A 103 -12.96 22.23 12.79
CA ALA A 103 -12.26 23.13 11.89
C ALA A 103 -13.20 23.58 10.77
N ARG A 104 -13.12 24.86 10.43
CA ARG A 104 -13.85 25.46 9.32
C ARG A 104 -12.89 26.22 8.43
N LEU A 105 -12.90 25.88 7.14
CA LEU A 105 -12.17 26.62 6.12
C LEU A 105 -12.91 27.92 5.76
N GLY A 106 -12.17 28.99 5.53
CA GLY A 106 -12.66 30.19 4.88
C GLY A 106 -12.79 30.00 3.36
N GLU A 107 -13.10 31.08 2.66
CA GLU A 107 -13.35 31.05 1.20
C GLU A 107 -12.11 30.62 0.40
N ASP A 108 -10.92 31.12 0.74
CA ASP A 108 -9.68 30.75 0.08
C ASP A 108 -9.27 29.31 0.43
N GLY A 109 -9.48 28.89 1.67
CA GLY A 109 -9.25 27.52 2.11
C GLY A 109 -10.14 26.51 1.39
N VAL A 110 -11.42 26.84 1.18
CA VAL A 110 -12.34 26.02 0.37
C VAL A 110 -11.89 25.96 -1.09
N ALA A 111 -11.50 27.09 -1.68
CA ALA A 111 -11.01 27.13 -3.05
C ALA A 111 -9.71 26.32 -3.22
N ALA A 112 -8.78 26.45 -2.28
CA ALA A 112 -7.53 25.70 -2.25
C ALA A 112 -7.76 24.19 -2.09
N ARG A 113 -8.73 23.77 -1.26
CA ARG A 113 -9.12 22.36 -1.15
C ARG A 113 -9.61 21.78 -2.47
N ALA A 114 -10.41 22.54 -3.22
CA ALA A 114 -10.89 22.13 -4.53
C ALA A 114 -9.75 22.04 -5.56
N GLU A 115 -8.81 22.98 -5.52
CA GLU A 115 -7.60 22.96 -6.34
C GLU A 115 -6.74 21.72 -6.06
N ILE A 116 -6.54 21.35 -4.79
CA ILE A 116 -5.82 20.12 -4.41
C ILE A 116 -6.50 18.89 -5.02
N SER A 117 -7.83 18.80 -4.91
CA SER A 117 -8.58 17.68 -5.48
C SER A 117 -8.33 17.56 -6.99
N ALA A 118 -8.39 18.68 -7.72
CA ALA A 118 -8.15 18.69 -9.16
C ALA A 118 -6.70 18.32 -9.52
N ILE A 119 -5.71 18.77 -8.73
CA ILE A 119 -4.30 18.40 -8.92
C ILE A 119 -4.12 16.89 -8.70
N ILE A 120 -4.72 16.34 -7.65
CA ILE A 120 -4.65 14.90 -7.36
C ILE A 120 -5.27 14.11 -8.51
N ASP A 121 -6.50 14.41 -8.89
CA ASP A 121 -7.22 13.70 -9.96
C ASP A 121 -6.41 13.69 -11.27
N ALA A 122 -5.76 14.81 -11.62
CA ALA A 122 -4.94 14.90 -12.81
C ALA A 122 -3.59 14.17 -12.67
N ALA A 123 -2.94 14.29 -11.51
CA ALA A 123 -1.59 13.78 -11.29
C ALA A 123 -1.55 12.27 -11.09
N THR A 124 -2.64 11.64 -10.62
CA THR A 124 -2.68 10.19 -10.39
C THR A 124 -2.92 9.37 -11.66
N VAL A 125 -3.35 10.01 -12.76
CA VAL A 125 -3.57 9.32 -14.04
C VAL A 125 -2.23 8.87 -14.62
N GLY A 126 -2.01 7.56 -14.65
CA GLY A 126 -0.78 6.95 -15.18
C GLY A 126 0.46 7.20 -14.30
N ALA A 127 0.28 7.65 -13.06
CA ALA A 127 1.38 7.78 -12.12
C ALA A 127 1.90 6.38 -11.71
N PRO A 128 3.21 6.25 -11.44
CA PRO A 128 3.77 5.03 -10.86
C PRO A 128 3.05 4.62 -9.58
N GLN A 129 2.67 3.35 -9.52
CA GLN A 129 1.87 2.76 -8.45
C GLN A 129 2.45 1.43 -7.99
N VAL A 130 2.12 1.05 -6.77
CA VAL A 130 2.30 -0.30 -6.26
C VAL A 130 1.18 -1.17 -6.82
N GLN A 131 1.56 -2.18 -7.61
CA GLN A 131 0.66 -3.14 -8.23
C GLN A 131 0.60 -4.38 -7.35
N VAL A 132 -0.62 -4.73 -6.94
CA VAL A 132 -0.87 -5.83 -6.01
C VAL A 132 -1.37 -7.02 -6.82
N TRP A 133 -0.64 -8.12 -6.76
CA TRP A 133 -0.99 -9.38 -7.41
C TRP A 133 -1.32 -10.42 -6.34
N GLU A 134 -2.40 -11.18 -6.52
CA GLU A 134 -2.64 -12.34 -5.68
C GLU A 134 -1.68 -13.48 -6.06
N ALA A 135 -1.29 -14.30 -5.08
CA ALA A 135 -0.42 -15.45 -5.35
C ALA A 135 -1.01 -16.40 -6.39
N SER A 136 -2.34 -16.58 -6.39
CA SER A 136 -3.10 -17.36 -7.37
C SER A 136 -3.08 -16.79 -8.80
N GLU A 137 -2.89 -15.47 -8.95
CA GLU A 137 -2.77 -14.81 -10.25
C GLU A 137 -1.33 -14.77 -10.73
N ALA A 138 -0.39 -14.69 -9.79
CA ALA A 138 1.05 -14.71 -10.03
C ALA A 138 1.61 -16.09 -10.37
N THR A 139 0.83 -17.16 -10.13
CA THR A 139 1.28 -18.55 -10.26
C THR A 139 0.32 -19.36 -11.13
N THR A 140 0.83 -20.47 -11.65
CA THR A 140 0.17 -21.35 -12.61
C THR A 140 -0.06 -22.75 -12.05
N GLY A 141 0.51 -23.07 -10.89
CA GLY A 141 0.48 -24.39 -10.28
C GLY A 141 1.57 -25.33 -10.80
N THR A 142 2.53 -24.83 -11.59
CA THR A 142 3.66 -25.61 -12.15
C THR A 142 5.00 -25.21 -11.56
N GLU A 143 5.01 -24.31 -10.59
CA GLU A 143 6.21 -23.68 -10.03
C GLU A 143 7.17 -24.71 -9.41
N ARG A 144 6.61 -25.77 -8.82
CA ARG A 144 7.41 -26.89 -8.27
C ARG A 144 8.29 -27.54 -9.34
N GLU A 145 7.70 -27.85 -10.50
CA GLU A 145 8.43 -28.44 -11.64
C GLU A 145 9.32 -27.41 -12.34
N GLU A 146 8.81 -26.20 -12.56
CA GLU A 146 9.50 -25.13 -13.28
C GLU A 146 10.79 -24.69 -12.56
N PHE A 147 10.72 -24.54 -11.23
CA PHE A 147 11.84 -24.07 -10.43
C PHE A 147 12.63 -25.19 -9.74
N GLY A 148 12.15 -26.43 -9.85
CA GLY A 148 12.74 -27.60 -9.21
C GLY A 148 12.69 -27.53 -7.68
N ILE A 149 11.53 -27.17 -7.13
CA ILE A 149 11.32 -27.10 -5.68
C ILE A 149 11.17 -28.52 -5.13
N THR A 150 12.07 -28.91 -4.25
CA THR A 150 12.07 -30.18 -3.49
C THR A 150 12.04 -29.93 -1.99
N GLY A 151 11.87 -30.96 -1.16
CA GLY A 151 11.85 -30.81 0.30
C GLY A 151 13.13 -30.19 0.89
N ALA A 152 14.27 -30.34 0.19
CA ALA A 152 15.56 -29.76 0.56
C ALA A 152 15.76 -28.29 0.12
N THR A 153 14.75 -27.65 -0.49
CA THR A 153 14.89 -26.28 -1.01
C THR A 153 15.07 -25.28 0.14
N SER A 154 16.19 -24.54 0.14
CA SER A 154 16.48 -23.52 1.15
C SER A 154 15.57 -22.29 1.05
N ASP A 155 15.35 -21.60 2.16
CA ASP A 155 14.64 -20.32 2.21
C ASP A 155 15.26 -19.26 1.28
N GLU A 156 16.60 -19.21 1.17
CA GLU A 156 17.26 -18.27 0.25
C GLU A 156 16.90 -18.53 -1.21
N ARG A 157 16.74 -19.81 -1.58
CA ARG A 157 16.34 -20.21 -2.94
C ARG A 157 14.88 -19.87 -3.20
N LEU A 158 13.99 -20.08 -2.23
CA LEU A 158 12.59 -19.67 -2.35
C LEU A 158 12.47 -18.14 -2.51
N ALA A 159 13.25 -17.36 -1.77
CA ALA A 159 13.30 -15.91 -1.92
C ALA A 159 13.82 -15.46 -3.31
N GLU A 160 14.76 -16.19 -3.89
CA GLU A 160 15.21 -15.95 -5.27
C GLU A 160 14.09 -16.21 -6.29
N ILE A 161 13.36 -17.32 -6.13
CA ILE A 161 12.22 -17.67 -6.98
C ILE A 161 11.12 -16.61 -6.86
N GLU A 162 10.77 -16.21 -5.64
CA GLU A 162 9.82 -15.13 -5.36
C GLU A 162 10.24 -13.82 -6.05
N GLY A 163 11.51 -13.47 -5.98
CA GLY A 163 12.07 -12.31 -6.66
C GLY A 163 11.95 -12.39 -8.17
N LYS A 164 12.18 -13.57 -8.76
CA LYS A 164 12.03 -13.79 -10.21
C LYS A 164 10.58 -13.64 -10.66
N ILE A 165 9.64 -14.28 -9.97
CA ILE A 165 8.20 -14.17 -10.29
C ILE A 165 7.76 -12.70 -10.23
N ARG A 166 8.17 -11.95 -9.20
CA ARG A 166 7.86 -10.52 -9.10
C ARG A 166 8.48 -9.68 -10.21
N ALA A 167 9.70 -10.01 -10.65
CA ALA A 167 10.35 -9.34 -11.76
C ALA A 167 9.58 -9.57 -13.07
N ASP A 168 9.19 -10.81 -13.35
CA ASP A 168 8.42 -11.17 -14.55
C ASP A 168 7.04 -10.46 -14.56
N LEU A 169 6.38 -10.36 -13.40
CA LEU A 169 5.16 -9.56 -13.25
C LEU A 169 5.40 -8.07 -13.50
N ALA A 170 6.50 -7.51 -12.99
CA ALA A 170 6.82 -6.09 -13.16
C ALA A 170 7.05 -5.71 -14.64
N GLU A 171 7.49 -6.65 -15.48
CA GLU A 171 7.60 -6.42 -16.93
C GLU A 171 6.24 -6.22 -17.62
N CYS A 172 5.15 -6.70 -17.02
CA CYS A 172 3.79 -6.52 -17.53
C CYS A 172 3.18 -5.17 -17.11
N GLU A 173 3.81 -4.45 -16.19
CA GLU A 173 3.28 -3.24 -15.58
C GLU A 173 3.79 -1.95 -16.24
N PRO A 174 3.10 -0.81 -16.03
CA PRO A 174 3.60 0.49 -16.46
C PRO A 174 4.99 0.78 -15.89
N ALA A 175 5.82 1.46 -16.68
CA ALA A 175 7.17 1.84 -16.26
C ALA A 175 7.17 2.60 -14.92
N GLY A 176 8.00 2.14 -13.99
CA GLY A 176 8.12 2.71 -12.64
C GLY A 176 7.14 2.13 -11.61
N ALA A 177 6.24 1.23 -12.01
CA ALA A 177 5.42 0.48 -11.06
C ALA A 177 6.28 -0.45 -10.18
N VAL A 178 5.82 -0.68 -8.96
CA VAL A 178 6.42 -1.64 -8.02
C VAL A 178 5.43 -2.77 -7.80
N VAL A 179 5.85 -4.01 -8.01
CA VAL A 179 4.97 -5.18 -7.82
C VAL A 179 5.11 -5.73 -6.41
N VAL A 180 3.98 -5.92 -5.74
CA VAL A 180 3.89 -6.71 -4.51
C VAL A 180 2.97 -7.90 -4.74
N CYS A 181 3.39 -9.06 -4.26
CA CYS A 181 2.58 -10.27 -4.29
C CYS A 181 2.52 -10.86 -2.88
N PRO A 182 1.55 -10.43 -2.05
CA PRO A 182 1.34 -10.96 -0.71
C PRO A 182 0.99 -12.45 -0.76
N GLY A 183 1.55 -13.24 0.16
CA GLY A 183 1.30 -14.69 0.23
C GLY A 183 2.11 -15.54 -0.75
N LEU A 184 2.87 -14.94 -1.68
CA LEU A 184 3.70 -15.69 -2.62
C LEU A 184 4.79 -16.52 -1.91
N GLY A 185 5.49 -15.95 -0.92
CA GLY A 185 6.46 -16.69 -0.13
C GLY A 185 5.85 -17.84 0.68
N GLU A 186 4.64 -17.63 1.23
CA GLU A 186 3.89 -18.69 1.93
C GLU A 186 3.50 -19.82 0.97
N TYR A 187 3.04 -19.48 -0.22
CA TYR A 187 2.74 -20.44 -1.28
C TYR A 187 3.96 -21.27 -1.69
N LEU A 188 5.10 -20.62 -1.94
CA LEU A 188 6.35 -21.31 -2.31
C LEU A 188 6.88 -22.19 -1.17
N THR A 189 6.68 -21.76 0.07
CA THR A 189 7.01 -22.56 1.26
C THR A 189 6.12 -23.80 1.35
N ALA A 190 4.81 -23.65 1.13
CA ALA A 190 3.89 -24.79 1.11
C ALA A 190 4.28 -25.81 0.04
N LEU A 191 4.68 -25.37 -1.17
CA LEU A 191 5.15 -26.30 -2.21
C LEU A 191 6.39 -27.11 -1.80
N ARG A 192 7.31 -26.50 -1.05
CA ARG A 192 8.48 -27.21 -0.49
C ARG A 192 8.05 -28.21 0.56
N ASP A 193 7.19 -27.80 1.49
CA ASP A 193 6.79 -28.62 2.61
C ASP A 193 5.97 -29.83 2.11
N ASP A 194 5.06 -29.63 1.14
CA ASP A 194 4.35 -30.73 0.45
C ASP A 194 5.33 -31.70 -0.24
N ALA A 195 6.39 -31.17 -0.87
CA ALA A 195 7.41 -32.01 -1.51
C ALA A 195 8.21 -32.85 -0.50
N ALA A 196 8.48 -32.30 0.69
CA ALA A 196 9.15 -33.02 1.76
C ALA A 196 8.26 -34.14 2.33
N GLU A 197 6.95 -33.92 2.42
CA GLU A 197 5.99 -34.95 2.87
C GLU A 197 5.92 -36.11 1.86
N GLU A 198 5.82 -35.83 0.56
CA GLU A 198 5.82 -36.85 -0.49
C GLU A 198 7.12 -37.69 -0.52
N GLU A 199 8.28 -37.05 -0.34
CA GLU A 199 9.58 -37.76 -0.28
C GLU A 199 9.65 -38.73 0.91
N VAL A 200 9.01 -38.41 2.03
CA VAL A 200 8.94 -39.29 3.20
C VAL A 200 8.00 -40.46 2.96
N ASP A 201 6.82 -40.22 2.37
CA ASP A 201 5.85 -41.27 2.05
C ASP A 201 6.44 -42.29 1.04
N ASP A 202 7.18 -41.82 0.03
CA ASP A 202 7.85 -42.68 -0.94
C ASP A 202 8.95 -43.56 -0.30
N GLU A 203 9.69 -43.05 0.70
CA GLU A 203 10.70 -43.81 1.45
C GLU A 203 10.06 -44.88 2.37
N GLU A 204 8.92 -44.59 2.99
CA GLU A 204 8.20 -45.56 3.83
C GLU A 204 7.60 -46.72 3.01
N ASP A 205 7.10 -46.45 1.80
CA ASP A 205 6.57 -47.46 0.89
C ASP A 205 7.66 -48.38 0.31
N GLU A 206 8.89 -47.89 0.10
CA GLU A 206 10.02 -48.72 -0.35
C GLU A 206 10.55 -49.66 0.75
N GLU A 207 10.48 -49.25 2.03
CA GLU A 207 10.90 -50.12 3.15
C GLU A 207 9.93 -51.30 3.37
N ASP A 208 8.61 -51.14 3.16
CA ASP A 208 7.61 -52.21 3.38
C ASP A 208 7.58 -53.25 2.24
N VAL A 209 8.12 -52.93 1.05
CA VAL A 209 8.25 -53.86 -0.08
C VAL A 209 9.48 -54.78 0.05
N THR A 210 10.43 -54.46 0.94
CA THR A 210 11.68 -55.22 1.11
C THR A 210 11.75 -56.11 2.36
N ALA A 211 10.68 -56.17 3.17
CA ALA A 211 10.55 -57.01 4.37
C ALA A 211 9.85 -58.36 4.12
#